data_AF-A0A498T2N6-F1
#
_entry.id   AF-A0A498T2N6-F1
#
_cell.length_a   1.000
_cell.length_b   1.000
_cell.length_c   1.000
_cell.angle_alpha   90.00
_cell.angle_beta   90.00
_cell.angle_gamma   90.00
#
_symmetry.space_group_name_H-M   'P 1'
#
loop_
_entity.id
_entity.type
_entity.pdbx_description
1 polymer ?
#
loop_
_entity_poly.entity_id
_entity_poly.type
_entity_poly.pdbx_seq_one_letter_code
_entity_poly.pdbx_strand_id
1 'polypeptide(L)'
;MLQRLLRDARGAVTFKIVPSYRSAPPACEIFVRAQFDYDPGQDDLIPCPQAGVPFKTGDILQVISKDDHNWWQARYISQFPALGNSGPSGTCTPGASVAGLIPSPELQEWRTACLAMERAKDNSRT
;
A
#
# COMPACT_ATOMS: atom_id res chain seq x y z
N MET A 1 21.00 8.64 -0.51
CA MET A 1 22.39 8.20 -0.78
C MET A 1 22.46 6.69 -1.00
N LEU A 2 22.00 5.84 -0.08
CA LEU A 2 22.01 4.37 -0.24
C LEU A 2 21.18 3.85 -1.42
N GLN A 3 19.94 4.32 -1.61
CA GLN A 3 19.09 3.89 -2.72
C GLN A 3 19.74 4.13 -4.09
N ARG A 4 20.46 5.25 -4.26
CA ARG A 4 21.21 5.55 -5.48
C ARG A 4 22.40 4.61 -5.65
N LEU A 5 23.19 4.42 -4.58
CA LEU A 5 24.31 3.49 -4.59
C LEU A 5 23.88 2.06 -4.97
N LEU A 6 22.77 1.57 -4.41
CA LEU A 6 22.23 0.26 -4.73
C LEU A 6 21.66 0.18 -6.14
N ARG A 7 21.06 1.26 -6.65
CA ARG A 7 20.57 1.34 -8.04
C ARG A 7 21.70 1.25 -9.06
N ASP A 8 22.85 1.85 -8.75
CA ASP A 8 23.99 1.91 -9.66
C ASP A 8 24.94 0.69 -9.49
N ALA A 9 24.80 -0.07 -8.40
CA ALA A 9 25.63 -1.24 -8.10
C ALA A 9 25.38 -2.39 -9.09
N ARG A 10 26.47 -3.04 -9.53
CA ARG A 10 26.44 -4.24 -10.36
C ARG A 10 27.35 -5.31 -9.75
N GLY A 11 27.00 -6.58 -9.89
CA GLY A 11 27.73 -7.69 -9.29
C GLY A 11 27.32 -7.95 -7.83
N ALA A 12 28.18 -8.59 -7.06
CA ALA A 12 27.88 -8.97 -5.69
C ALA A 12 27.87 -7.74 -4.76
N VAL A 13 26.82 -7.62 -3.94
CA VAL A 13 26.72 -6.60 -2.89
C VAL A 13 26.74 -7.30 -1.53
N THR A 14 27.71 -6.96 -0.68
CA THR A 14 27.82 -7.49 0.67
C THR A 14 27.37 -6.44 1.68
N PHE A 15 26.40 -6.78 2.53
CA PHE A 15 25.92 -5.92 3.60
C PHE A 15 26.49 -6.37 4.94
N LYS A 16 27.04 -5.43 5.70
CA LYS A 16 27.31 -5.64 7.13
C LYS A 16 26.08 -5.16 7.91
N ILE A 17 25.34 -6.11 8.46
CA ILE A 17 24.06 -5.85 9.11
C ILE A 17 24.19 -6.13 10.60
N VAL A 18 23.63 -5.26 11.44
CA VAL A 18 23.43 -5.56 12.86
C VAL A 18 22.07 -6.25 12.98
N PRO A 19 21.97 -7.43 13.62
CA PRO A 19 20.68 -8.09 13.80
C PRO A 19 19.67 -7.18 14.51
N SER A 20 18.46 -7.11 13.98
CA SER A 20 17.32 -6.57 14.71
C SER A 20 16.53 -7.74 15.31
N TYR A 21 16.22 -7.70 16.60
CA TYR A 21 15.43 -8.72 17.28
C TYR A 21 13.92 -8.56 17.06
N ARG A 22 13.50 -7.98 15.93
CA ARG A 22 12.09 -7.99 15.52
C ARG A 22 11.79 -9.38 15.00
N SER A 23 10.95 -10.14 15.71
CA SER A 23 10.39 -11.37 15.18
C SER A 23 9.63 -11.05 13.88
N ALA A 24 9.85 -11.85 12.83
CA ALA A 24 9.03 -11.75 11.64
C ALA A 24 7.57 -12.04 12.05
N PRO A 25 6.61 -11.18 11.69
CA PRO A 25 5.21 -11.45 11.95
C PRO A 25 4.85 -12.82 11.33
N PRO A 26 4.06 -13.66 12.03
CA PRO A 26 3.46 -14.83 11.41
C PRO A 26 2.74 -14.41 10.12
N ALA A 27 2.75 -15.27 9.10
CA ALA A 27 2.06 -14.99 7.85
C ALA A 27 0.58 -14.70 8.14
N CYS A 28 0.16 -13.45 7.94
CA CYS A 28 -1.24 -13.08 8.10
C CYS A 28 -2.04 -13.62 6.90
N GLU A 29 -3.03 -14.47 7.17
CA GLU A 29 -4.00 -14.97 6.18
C GLU A 29 -5.22 -14.04 6.09
N ILE A 30 -5.00 -12.73 6.13
CA ILE A 30 -6.08 -11.73 6.09
C ILE A 30 -6.20 -11.20 4.67
N PHE A 31 -7.41 -11.29 4.11
CA PHE A 31 -7.75 -10.72 2.82
C PHE A 31 -8.83 -9.66 3.00
N VAL A 32 -8.65 -8.51 2.38
CA VAL A 32 -9.57 -7.36 2.45
C VAL A 32 -10.02 -6.98 1.06
N ARG A 33 -11.22 -6.40 0.98
CA ARG A 33 -11.78 -5.83 -0.24
C ARG A 33 -11.76 -4.31 -0.16
N ALA A 34 -11.07 -3.65 -1.08
CA ALA A 34 -11.00 -2.20 -1.14
C ALA A 34 -12.40 -1.57 -1.28
N GLN A 35 -12.68 -0.54 -0.48
CA GLN A 35 -13.95 0.22 -0.52
C GLN A 35 -13.78 1.62 -1.13
N PHE A 36 -12.58 1.95 -1.61
CA PHE A 36 -12.24 3.21 -2.24
C PHE A 36 -11.08 3.00 -3.22
N ASP A 37 -10.80 4.02 -4.03
CA ASP A 37 -9.67 4.04 -4.95
C ASP A 37 -8.45 4.66 -4.27
N TYR A 38 -7.27 4.07 -4.49
CA TYR A 38 -6.02 4.57 -3.95
C TYR A 38 -4.95 4.70 -5.03
N ASP A 39 -4.43 5.93 -5.16
CA ASP A 39 -3.27 6.26 -5.99
C ASP A 39 -2.14 6.79 -5.09
N PRO A 40 -1.06 6.02 -4.86
CA PRO A 40 0.05 6.47 -4.02
C PRO A 40 0.82 7.65 -4.63
N GLY A 41 0.66 7.93 -5.93
CA GLY A 41 1.25 9.11 -6.58
C GLY A 41 0.53 10.41 -6.24
N GLN A 42 -0.68 10.34 -5.68
CA GLN A 42 -1.47 11.50 -5.20
C GLN A 42 -1.48 11.61 -3.67
N ASP A 43 -0.71 10.75 -2.97
CA ASP A 43 -0.71 10.69 -1.52
C ASP A 43 0.55 11.35 -0.95
N ASP A 44 0.44 12.59 -0.49
CA ASP A 44 1.56 13.33 0.09
C ASP A 44 2.03 12.78 1.46
N LEU A 45 1.22 11.93 2.12
CA LEU A 45 1.57 11.37 3.43
C LEU A 45 2.36 10.06 3.32
N ILE A 46 2.43 9.45 2.13
CA ILE A 46 3.14 8.19 1.97
C ILE A 46 4.65 8.39 2.12
N PRO A 47 5.36 7.56 2.93
CA PRO A 47 6.80 7.73 3.12
C PRO A 47 7.64 7.57 1.84
N CYS A 48 7.15 6.75 0.91
CA CYS A 48 7.80 6.44 -0.35
C CYS A 48 6.73 6.06 -1.39
N PRO A 49 6.33 6.95 -2.31
CA PRO A 49 5.27 6.69 -3.29
C PRO A 49 5.49 5.42 -4.11
N GLN A 50 6.76 5.11 -4.41
CA GLN A 50 7.15 3.92 -5.18
C GLN A 50 6.93 2.60 -4.43
N ALA A 51 6.78 2.66 -3.10
CA ALA A 51 6.44 1.51 -2.26
C ALA A 51 4.92 1.32 -2.11
N GLY A 52 4.10 2.26 -2.58
CA GLY A 52 2.65 2.18 -2.47
C GLY A 52 2.05 1.14 -3.42
N VAL A 53 1.00 0.46 -2.96
CA VAL A 53 0.22 -0.46 -3.80
C VAL A 53 -1.03 0.27 -4.30
N PRO A 54 -1.11 0.66 -5.59
CA PRO A 54 -2.33 1.23 -6.14
C PRO A 54 -3.43 0.17 -6.17
N PHE A 55 -4.67 0.57 -5.87
CA PHE A 55 -5.83 -0.30 -5.96
C PHE A 55 -7.09 0.49 -6.29
N LYS A 56 -8.11 -0.23 -6.78
CA LYS A 56 -9.43 0.27 -7.11
C LYS A 56 -10.48 -0.33 -6.19
N THR A 57 -11.58 0.40 -6.04
CA THR A 57 -12.74 -0.07 -5.30
C THR A 57 -13.17 -1.45 -5.81
N GLY A 58 -13.29 -2.41 -4.91
CA GLY A 58 -13.58 -3.82 -5.21
C GLY A 58 -12.36 -4.72 -5.23
N ASP A 59 -11.14 -4.22 -5.45
CA ASP A 59 -9.95 -5.07 -5.49
C ASP A 59 -9.72 -5.84 -4.18
N ILE A 60 -9.16 -7.05 -4.30
CA ILE A 60 -8.79 -7.91 -3.19
C ILE A 60 -7.31 -7.77 -2.90
N LEU A 61 -7.00 -7.49 -1.63
CA LEU A 61 -5.64 -7.30 -1.13
C LEU A 61 -5.38 -8.29 0.01
N GLN A 62 -4.19 -8.90 0.03
CA GLN A 62 -3.72 -9.68 1.17
C GLN A 62 -2.95 -8.77 2.11
N VAL A 63 -3.35 -8.70 3.38
CA VAL A 63 -2.63 -7.97 4.43
C VAL A 63 -1.52 -8.86 4.99
N ILE A 64 -0.29 -8.34 4.99
CA ILE A 64 0.93 -9.02 5.41
C ILE A 64 1.36 -8.55 6.81
N SER A 65 1.33 -7.25 7.07
CA SER A 65 1.57 -6.66 8.40
C SER A 65 0.68 -5.45 8.63
N LYS A 66 0.25 -5.29 9.88
CA LYS A 66 -0.56 -4.18 10.39
C LYS A 66 0.12 -3.48 11.58
N ASP A 67 1.43 -3.68 11.71
CA ASP A 67 2.19 -3.22 12.88
C ASP A 67 2.30 -1.69 12.94
N ASP A 68 2.17 -1.02 11.80
CA ASP A 68 2.10 0.44 11.71
C ASP A 68 0.63 0.89 11.68
N HIS A 69 0.32 1.90 12.50
CA HIS A 69 -1.04 2.44 12.64
C HIS A 69 -1.55 3.16 11.40
N ASN A 70 -0.67 3.67 10.55
CA ASN A 70 -1.01 4.47 9.37
C ASN A 70 -0.83 3.68 8.06
N TRP A 71 0.17 2.82 7.99
CA TRP A 71 0.61 2.18 6.75
C TRP A 71 0.71 0.66 6.87
N TRP A 72 -0.29 -0.05 6.36
CA TRP A 72 -0.26 -1.50 6.34
C TRP A 72 0.57 -2.01 5.17
N GLN A 73 1.25 -3.14 5.39
CA GLN A 73 1.91 -3.87 4.31
C GLN A 73 0.91 -4.84 3.69
N ALA A 74 0.68 -4.71 2.39
CA ALA A 74 -0.25 -5.56 1.66
C ALA A 74 0.27 -5.92 0.28
N ARG A 75 -0.34 -6.93 -0.32
CA ARG A 75 -0.09 -7.37 -1.70
C ARG A 75 -1.41 -7.41 -2.46
N TYR A 76 -1.38 -6.93 -3.70
CA TYR A 76 -2.51 -7.05 -4.62
C TYR A 76 -2.75 -8.51 -5.01
N ILE A 77 -4.00 -8.96 -4.95
CA ILE A 77 -4.38 -10.34 -5.33
C ILE A 77 -5.14 -10.36 -6.65
N SER A 78 -6.25 -9.63 -6.75
CA SER A 78 -7.13 -9.68 -7.93
C SER A 78 -8.23 -8.62 -7.89
N GLN A 79 -8.86 -8.36 -9.03
CA GLN A 79 -10.02 -7.48 -9.17
C GLN A 79 -11.35 -8.22 -8.88
N PHE A 80 -12.33 -7.53 -8.27
CA PHE A 80 -13.68 -8.06 -8.00
C PHE A 80 -14.76 -7.33 -8.84
N PRO A 81 -15.85 -8.01 -9.28
CA PRO A 81 -16.12 -9.44 -9.13
C PRO A 81 -15.20 -10.26 -10.02
N ALA A 82 -14.77 -11.44 -9.55
CA ALA A 82 -14.04 -12.41 -10.34
C ALA A 82 -14.97 -13.08 -11.37
N LEU A 83 -15.60 -12.28 -12.25
CA LEU A 83 -16.34 -12.79 -13.38
C LEU A 83 -15.34 -13.39 -14.35
N GLY A 84 -15.44 -14.70 -14.53
CA GLY A 84 -14.50 -15.51 -15.28
C GLY A 84 -14.17 -14.91 -16.64
N ASN A 85 -12.91 -14.50 -16.78
CA ASN A 85 -12.11 -14.79 -17.94
C ASN A 85 -10.65 -14.83 -17.48
N SER A 86 -10.13 -16.05 -17.40
CA SER A 86 -8.71 -16.33 -17.52
C SER A 86 -8.22 -15.83 -18.88
N GLY A 87 -7.84 -14.56 -18.94
CA GLY A 87 -6.95 -14.04 -19.96
C GLY A 87 -5.62 -13.70 -19.29
N PRO A 88 -4.45 -14.15 -19.79
CA PRO A 88 -3.18 -13.58 -19.38
C PRO A 88 -3.07 -12.20 -20.02
N SER A 89 -3.84 -11.24 -19.52
CA SER A 89 -3.63 -9.82 -19.81
C SER A 89 -2.87 -9.30 -18.59
N GLY A 90 -1.54 -9.37 -18.59
CA GLY A 90 -0.74 -8.52 -19.45
C GLY A 90 -0.51 -7.13 -18.83
N THR A 91 -1.27 -6.75 -17.80
CA THR A 91 -0.77 -5.77 -16.83
C THR A 91 -0.02 -6.53 -15.76
N CYS A 92 1.17 -6.98 -16.13
CA CYS A 92 2.22 -7.28 -15.18
C CYS A 92 2.52 -5.96 -14.45
N THR A 93 1.76 -5.60 -13.43
CA THR A 93 2.19 -4.52 -12.53
C THR A 93 3.47 -5.04 -11.89
N PRO A 94 4.64 -4.46 -12.19
CA PRO A 94 5.90 -4.95 -11.63
C PRO A 94 5.81 -4.73 -10.11
N GLY A 95 5.50 -5.78 -9.35
CA GLY A 95 5.19 -5.66 -7.92
C GLY A 95 3.99 -6.45 -7.40
N ALA A 96 3.17 -7.10 -8.25
CA ALA A 96 2.03 -7.90 -7.78
C ALA A 96 2.42 -9.05 -6.81
N SER A 97 3.69 -9.49 -6.83
CA SER A 97 4.25 -10.48 -5.91
C SER A 97 4.98 -9.88 -4.69
N VAL A 98 5.14 -8.55 -4.61
CA VAL A 98 5.91 -7.87 -3.55
C VAL A 98 4.95 -7.12 -2.64
N ALA A 99 5.22 -7.13 -1.34
CA ALA A 99 4.47 -6.33 -0.38
C ALA A 99 4.74 -4.84 -0.62
N GLY A 100 3.71 -4.01 -0.59
CA GLY A 100 3.84 -2.56 -0.57
C GLY A 100 2.94 -1.94 0.48
N LEU A 101 2.96 -0.61 0.58
CA LEU A 101 2.21 0.15 1.55
C LEU A 101 0.80 0.46 1.04
N ILE A 102 -0.19 0.28 1.91
CA ILE A 102 -1.55 0.76 1.75
C ILE A 102 -1.95 1.57 2.99
N PRO A 103 -2.83 2.58 2.86
CA PRO A 103 -3.36 3.29 4.02
C PRO A 103 -4.16 2.34 4.91
N SER A 104 -3.98 2.44 6.22
CA SER A 104 -4.80 1.73 7.20
C SER A 104 -6.24 2.24 7.19
N PRO A 105 -7.22 1.43 7.65
CA PRO A 105 -8.60 1.90 7.86
C PRO A 105 -8.64 3.15 8.74
N GLU A 106 -7.85 3.19 9.81
CA GLU A 106 -7.79 4.32 10.75
C GLU A 106 -7.30 5.60 10.06
N LEU A 107 -6.26 5.50 9.21
CA LEU A 107 -5.77 6.63 8.43
C LEU A 107 -6.84 7.12 7.43
N GLN A 108 -7.54 6.19 6.79
CA GLN A 108 -8.60 6.53 5.83
C GLN A 108 -9.82 7.17 6.50
N GLU A 109 -10.19 6.70 7.69
CA GLU A 109 -11.25 7.30 8.51
C GLU A 109 -10.89 8.72 8.92
N TRP A 110 -9.66 8.95 9.38
CA TRP A 110 -9.16 10.28 9.72
C TRP A 110 -9.23 11.25 8.53
N ARG A 111 -8.79 10.81 7.33
CA ARG A 111 -8.91 11.62 6.09
C ARG A 111 -10.35 12.02 5.80
N THR A 112 -11.26 11.05 5.91
CA THR A 112 -12.69 11.28 5.63
C THR A 112 -13.30 12.26 6.62
N ALA A 113 -12.94 12.14 7.91
CA ALA A 113 -13.39 13.05 8.96
C ALA A 113 -12.85 14.48 8.75
N CYS A 114 -11.55 14.63 8.44
CA CYS A 114 -10.95 15.94 8.16
C CYS A 114 -11.62 16.66 6.99
N LEU A 115 -11.88 15.96 5.88
CA LEU A 115 -12.57 16.53 4.72
C LEU A 115 -14.01 16.94 5.05
N ALA A 116 -14.72 16.17 5.87
CA ALA A 116 -16.07 16.51 6.31
C ALA A 116 -16.09 17.79 7.16
N MET A 117 -15.12 17.96 8.06
CA MET A 117 -14.98 19.16 8.89
C MET A 117 -14.65 20.41 8.06
N GLU A 118 -13.77 20.28 7.06
CA GLU A 118 -13.41 21.37 6.16
C GLU A 118 -14.62 21.86 5.35
N ARG A 119 -15.39 20.94 4.77
CA ARG A 119 -16.64 21.26 4.05
C ARG A 119 -17.68 21.94 4.93
N ALA A 120 -17.82 21.49 6.18
CA ALA A 120 -18.74 22.11 7.13
C ALA A 120 -18.34 23.55 7.48
N LYS A 121 -17.03 23.83 7.54
CA LYS A 121 -16.50 25.17 7.81
C LYS A 121 -16.73 26.12 6.64
N ASP A 122 -16.58 25.66 5.40
CA ASP A 122 -16.85 26.49 4.23
C ASP A 122 -18.35 26.82 4.07
N ASN A 123 -19.23 25.86 4.36
CA ASN A 123 -20.68 26.09 4.36
C ASN A 123 -21.16 27.05 5.48
N SER A 124 -20.35 27.27 6.51
CA SER A 124 -20.66 28.23 7.59
C SER A 124 -20.21 29.67 7.29
N ARG A 125 -19.48 29.88 6.18
CA ARG A 125 -18.90 31.17 5.78
C ARG A 125 -19.64 31.84 4.61
N THR A 126 -20.66 31.17 4.07
CA THR A 126 -21.63 31.68 3.09
C THR A 126 -22.97 31.91 3.75
#